data_AF-A0A1F5X2D6-F1
#
_entry.id   AF-A0A1F5X2D6-F1
#
_cell.length_a   1.000
_cell.length_b   1.000
_cell.length_c   1.000
_cell.angle_alpha   90.00
_cell.angle_beta   90.00
_cell.angle_gamma   90.00
#
_symmetry.space_group_name_H-M   'P 1'
#
loop_
_entity.id
_entity.type
_entity.pdbx_description
1 polymer ?
#
loop_
_entity_poly.entity_id
_entity_poly.type
_entity_poly.pdbx_seq_one_letter_code
_entity_poly.pdbx_strand_id
1 'polypeptide(L)' 'MKNPAVKETHYGKEVLVNKEMDMLRKTECLCLNCGNMKPGQADHCHVASALYKICVIENVSMAITRCPIFKPKN' A
#
# COMPACT_ATOMS: atom_id res chain seq x y z
N MET A 1 -5.07 16.26 -12.59
CA MET A 1 -5.72 15.07 -11.98
C MET A 1 -7.21 15.19 -12.23
N LYS A 2 -7.92 14.10 -12.55
CA LYS A 2 -9.39 14.14 -12.72
C LYS A 2 -10.11 14.53 -11.42
N ASN A 3 -9.52 14.17 -10.28
CA ASN A 3 -9.95 14.57 -8.94
C ASN A 3 -8.79 15.28 -8.20
N PRO A 4 -9.02 16.46 -7.58
CA PRO A 4 -7.98 17.18 -6.85
C PRO A 4 -7.56 16.41 -5.59
N ALA A 5 -6.29 16.53 -5.23
CA ALA A 5 -5.80 15.99 -3.96
C ALA A 5 -6.30 16.85 -2.79
N VAL A 6 -6.55 16.20 -1.64
CA VAL A 6 -7.00 16.85 -0.40
C VAL A 6 -5.92 16.75 0.67
N LYS A 7 -5.85 17.74 1.57
CA LYS A 7 -4.92 17.72 2.71
C LYS A 7 -5.42 16.77 3.79
N GLU A 8 -4.53 15.91 4.26
CA GLU A 8 -4.77 14.99 5.39
C GLU A 8 -3.54 14.89 6.27
N THR A 9 -3.74 14.48 7.53
CA THR A 9 -2.63 14.19 8.45
C THR A 9 -2.35 12.69 8.47
N HIS A 10 -1.14 12.30 8.09
CA HIS A 10 -0.62 10.93 8.16
C HIS A 10 0.73 10.94 8.88
N TYR A 11 0.90 10.02 9.85
CA TYR A 11 2.11 9.95 10.70
C TYR A 11 2.53 11.30 11.32
N GLY A 12 1.55 12.12 11.73
CA GLY A 12 1.79 13.44 12.33
C GLY A 12 2.23 14.55 11.38
N LYS A 13 2.20 14.32 10.05
CA LYS A 13 2.55 15.31 9.02
C LYS A 13 1.39 15.52 8.04
N GLU A 14 1.27 16.74 7.53
CA GLU A 14 0.31 17.05 6.45
C GLU A 14 0.83 16.51 5.11
N VAL A 15 -0.04 15.80 4.38
CA VAL A 15 0.22 15.28 3.03
C VAL A 15 -0.97 15.54 2.12
N LEU A 16 -0.72 15.59 0.81
CA LEU A 16 -1.77 15.65 -0.21
C LEU A 16 -2.16 14.23 -0.63
N VAL A 17 -3.43 13.90 -0.49
CA VAL A 17 -4.00 12.58 -0.78
C VAL A 17 -4.93 12.66 -1.97
N ASN A 18 -4.68 11.82 -2.98
CA ASN A 18 -5.66 11.56 -4.02
C ASN A 18 -6.56 10.38 -3.59
N LYS A 19 -7.81 10.68 -3.21
CA LYS A 19 -8.74 9.68 -2.65
C LYS A 19 -9.07 8.54 -3.61
N GLU A 20 -9.16 8.80 -4.91
CA GLU A 20 -9.46 7.79 -5.93
C GLU A 20 -8.31 6.79 -6.04
N MET A 21 -7.07 7.27 -6.16
CA MET A 21 -5.88 6.41 -6.21
C MET A 21 -5.73 5.60 -4.93
N ASP A 22 -6.03 6.19 -3.77
CA ASP A 22 -5.89 5.51 -2.49
C ASP A 22 -6.99 4.45 -2.27
N MET A 23 -8.18 4.66 -2.85
CA MET A 23 -9.24 3.65 -2.93
C MET A 23 -8.86 2.51 -3.88
N LEU A 24 -8.39 2.82 -5.09
CA LEU A 24 -7.91 1.81 -6.06
C LEU A 24 -6.75 1.00 -5.48
N ARG A 25 -5.83 1.63 -4.74
CA ARG A 25 -4.79 0.89 -4.05
C ARG A 25 -5.37 -0.11 -3.05
N LYS A 26 -6.39 0.26 -2.27
CA LYS A 26 -7.02 -0.65 -1.29
C LYS A 26 -7.67 -1.86 -1.96
N THR A 27 -8.28 -1.69 -3.13
CA THR A 27 -9.00 -2.76 -3.83
C THR A 27 -8.12 -3.56 -4.79
N GLU A 28 -7.16 -2.92 -5.48
CA GLU A 28 -6.41 -3.52 -6.59
C GLU A 28 -4.95 -3.85 -6.28
N CYS A 29 -4.36 -3.30 -5.20
CA CYS A 29 -2.94 -3.52 -4.92
C CYS A 29 -2.66 -5.00 -4.66
N LEU A 30 -1.71 -5.58 -5.39
CA LEU A 30 -1.36 -6.99 -5.27
C LEU A 30 -0.92 -7.35 -3.86
N CYS A 31 -0.19 -6.48 -3.15
CA CYS A 31 0.19 -6.75 -1.76
C CYS A 31 -1.03 -6.89 -0.83
N LEU A 32 -2.04 -6.02 -0.98
CA LEU A 32 -3.24 -6.06 -0.13
C LEU A 32 -4.16 -7.24 -0.47
N ASN A 33 -4.05 -7.77 -1.68
CA ASN A 33 -4.79 -8.94 -2.16
C ASN A 33 -3.96 -10.23 -2.16
N CYS A 34 -2.78 -10.25 -1.54
CA CYS A 34 -1.90 -11.41 -1.52
C CYS A 34 -2.13 -12.29 -0.28
N GLY A 35 -2.25 -13.60 -0.45
CA GLY A 35 -2.33 -14.58 0.63
C GLY A 35 -1.05 -14.68 1.48
N ASN A 36 0.07 -14.16 0.98
CA ASN A 36 1.33 -14.06 1.75
C ASN A 36 1.40 -12.78 2.61
N MET A 37 0.41 -11.88 2.49
CA MET A 37 0.34 -10.65 3.31
C MET A 37 -0.18 -10.98 4.71
N LYS A 38 0.73 -11.44 5.58
CA LYS A 38 0.43 -11.91 6.94
C LYS A 38 1.20 -11.13 8.03
N PRO A 39 0.87 -9.86 8.31
CA PRO A 39 1.63 -9.03 9.24
C PRO A 39 1.78 -9.71 10.61
N GLY A 40 2.99 -9.67 11.18
CA GLY A 40 3.30 -10.27 12.48
C GLY A 40 3.53 -11.79 12.47
N GLN A 41 3.37 -12.47 11.33
CA GLN A 41 3.66 -13.90 11.20
C GLN A 41 5.08 -14.14 10.65
N ALA A 42 5.69 -15.27 10.98
CA ALA A 42 7.04 -15.63 10.53
C ALA A 42 7.15 -15.76 9.00
N ASP A 43 6.07 -16.16 8.34
CA ASP A 43 5.97 -16.32 6.88
C ASP A 43 5.39 -15.07 6.18
N HIS A 44 5.47 -13.90 6.82
CA HIS A 44 5.07 -12.63 6.21
C HIS A 44 5.87 -12.33 4.94
N CYS A 45 5.19 -11.87 3.89
CA CYS A 45 5.80 -11.49 2.63
C CYS A 45 6.91 -10.43 2.78
N HIS A 46 8.17 -10.81 2.48
CA HIS A 46 9.32 -9.92 2.57
C HIS A 46 9.22 -8.71 1.62
N VAL A 47 8.64 -8.88 0.42
CA VAL A 47 8.40 -7.77 -0.53
C VAL A 47 7.43 -6.75 0.05
N ALA A 48 6.31 -7.21 0.62
CA ALA A 48 5.34 -6.33 1.25
C ALA A 48 5.92 -5.61 2.47
N SER A 49 6.74 -6.31 3.27
CA SER A 49 7.45 -5.73 4.41
C SER A 49 8.39 -4.60 3.99
N ALA A 50 9.22 -4.83 2.96
CA ALA A 50 10.15 -3.82 2.44
C ALA A 50 9.42 -2.58 1.91
N LEU A 51 8.36 -2.77 1.12
CA LEU A 51 7.58 -1.67 0.55
C LEU A 51 6.81 -0.90 1.64
N TYR A 52 6.27 -1.60 2.64
CA TYR A 52 5.61 -0.95 3.78
C TYR A 52 6.57 -0.05 4.56
N LYS A 53 7.81 -0.50 4.79
CA LYS A 53 8.84 0.34 5.43
C LYS A 53 9.06 1.64 4.65
N ILE A 54 9.17 1.57 3.33
CA ILE A 54 9.31 2.75 2.47
C ILE A 54 8.07 3.66 2.59
N CYS A 55 6.85 3.09 2.51
CA CYS A 55 5.62 3.85 2.67
C CYS A 55 5.57 4.65 3.99
N VAL A 56 6.02 4.02 5.09
CA VAL A 56 6.06 4.67 6.41
C VAL A 56 7.16 5.74 6.48
N ILE A 57 8.38 5.42 6.04
CA ILE A 57 9.53 6.34 6.12
C ILE A 57 9.29 7.61 5.30
N GLU A 58 8.81 7.45 4.07
CA GLU A 58 8.63 8.56 3.12
C GLU A 58 7.24 9.22 3.22
N ASN A 59 6.35 8.70 4.08
CA ASN A 59 4.96 9.13 4.18
C ASN A 59 4.23 9.10 2.81
N VAL A 60 4.39 7.98 2.10
CA VAL A 60 3.80 7.74 0.77
C VAL A 60 2.93 6.49 0.77
N SER A 61 2.10 6.39 -0.26
CA SER A 61 1.16 5.30 -0.45
C SER A 61 1.32 4.73 -1.87
N MET A 62 1.74 3.46 -1.98
CA MET A 62 2.06 2.82 -3.26
C MET A 62 1.07 1.71 -3.61
N ALA A 63 0.64 1.69 -4.87
CA ALA A 63 -0.10 0.57 -5.45
C ALA A 63 0.85 -0.34 -6.24
N ILE A 64 0.90 -1.62 -5.85
CA ILE A 64 1.76 -2.62 -6.48
C ILE A 64 0.94 -3.37 -7.52
N THR A 65 1.33 -3.22 -8.79
CA THR A 65 0.62 -3.80 -9.94
C THR A 65 1.29 -5.05 -10.51
N ARG A 66 2.51 -5.37 -10.05
CA ARG A 66 3.27 -6.57 -10.43
C ARG A 66 4.08 -7.08 -9.24
N CYS A 67 4.12 -8.39 -9.03
CA CYS A 67 4.92 -9.02 -7.98
C CYS A 67 5.24 -10.47 -8.36
N PRO A 68 6.52 -10.90 -8.31
CA PRO A 68 6.92 -12.24 -8.76
C PRO A 68 6.48 -13.37 -7.81
N ILE A 69 6.09 -13.05 -6.58
CA ILE A 69 5.68 -14.02 -5.54
C ILE A 69 4.23 -13.81 -5.09
N PHE A 70 3.43 -13.13 -5.93
CA PHE A 70 2.02 -12.91 -5.66
C PHE A 70 1.28 -14.25 -5.59
N LYS A 71 0.49 -14.40 -4.53
CA LYS A 71 -0.45 -15.51 -4.36
C LYS A 71 -1.82 -14.89 -4.09
N PRO A 72 -2.84 -15.09 -4.94
CA PRO A 72 -4.18 -14.56 -4.68
C PRO A 72 -4.68 -14.97 -3.29
N LYS A 73 -5.38 -14.07 -2.60
CA LYS A 73 -6.20 -14.45 -1.44
C LYS A 73 -7.37 -15.30 -1.95
N ASN A 74 -7.52 -16.51 -1.41
CA ASN A 74 -8.73 -17.32 -1.58
C ASN A 74 -9.85 -16.79 -0.69
#